data_AF-A0A6B8VA19-F1
#
_entry.id   AF-A0A6B8VA19-F1
#
_cell.length_a   1.000
_cell.length_b   1.000
_cell.length_c   1.000
_cell.angle_alpha   90.00
_cell.angle_beta   90.00
_cell.angle_gamma   90.00
#
_symmetry.space_group_name_H-M   'P 1'
#
loop_
_entity.id
_entity.type
_entity.pdbx_description
1 polymer ?
#
loop_
_entity_poly.entity_id
_entity_poly.type
_entity_poly.pdbx_seq_one_letter_code
_entity_poly.pdbx_strand_id
1 'polypeptide(L)' 'MKALLKWAGLITAIPVTLLGVLWAAQGFGLVEIDPIACVGDCQPLKGPNWRWAVAGVLTVIGGMTGVLVLTRSLRPKR' A
#
# COMPACT_ATOMS: atom_id res chain seq x y z
N MET A 1 -27.18 -1.24 -2.39
CA MET A 1 -26.15 -0.29 -2.88
C MET A 1 -25.07 0.00 -1.85
N LYS A 2 -25.38 0.46 -0.63
CA LYS A 2 -24.36 0.83 0.39
C LYS A 2 -23.40 -0.31 0.77
N ALA A 3 -23.89 -1.55 0.89
CA ALA A 3 -23.04 -2.71 1.15
C ALA A 3 -22.04 -2.96 0.02
N LEU A 4 -22.48 -2.82 -1.24
CA LEU A 4 -21.66 -3.02 -2.43
C LEU A 4 -20.53 -1.98 -2.50
N LEU A 5 -20.82 -0.72 -2.15
CA LEU A 5 -19.83 0.35 -2.05
C LEU A 5 -18.78 0.07 -0.95
N LYS A 6 -19.20 -0.50 0.20
CA LYS A 6 -18.28 -0.88 1.28
C LYS A 6 -17.34 -2.01 0.87
N TRP A 7 -17.87 -3.02 0.18
CA TRP A 7 -17.05 -4.13 -0.35
C TRP A 7 -16.08 -3.65 -1.42
N ALA A 8 -16.52 -2.80 -2.35
CA ALA A 8 -15.64 -2.17 -3.34
C ALA A 8 -14.51 -1.37 -2.65
N GLY A 9 -14.85 -0.58 -1.63
CA GLY A 9 -13.86 0.13 -0.83
C GLY A 9 -12.85 -0.80 -0.15
N LEU A 10 -13.28 -1.96 0.34
CA LEU A 10 -12.41 -2.94 0.98
C LEU A 10 -11.45 -3.59 -0.03
N ILE A 11 -11.97 -3.95 -1.21
CA ILE A 11 -11.21 -4.52 -2.32
C ILE A 11 -10.13 -3.54 -2.79
N THR A 12 -10.36 -2.23 -2.70
CA THR A 12 -9.35 -1.22 -3.01
C THR A 12 -8.40 -0.96 -1.83
N ALA A 13 -8.89 -0.86 -0.60
CA ALA A 13 -8.09 -0.48 0.55
C ALA A 13 -7.03 -1.52 0.93
N ILE A 14 -7.34 -2.82 0.79
CA ILE A 14 -6.40 -3.90 1.08
C ILE A 14 -5.14 -3.84 0.19
N PRO A 15 -5.24 -3.87 -1.16
CA PRO A 15 -4.06 -3.80 -2.02
C PRO A 15 -3.31 -2.48 -1.89
N VAL A 16 -4.00 -1.35 -1.66
CA VAL A 16 -3.34 -0.06 -1.35
C VAL A 16 -2.49 -0.18 -0.09
N THR A 17 -2.99 -0.84 0.95
CA THR A 17 -2.22 -1.06 2.19
C THR A 17 -0.99 -1.93 1.92
N LEU A 18 -1.15 -3.04 1.19
CA LEU A 18 -0.04 -3.94 0.84
C LEU A 18 1.02 -3.23 -0.02
N LEU A 19 0.58 -2.42 -0.99
CA LEU A 19 1.47 -1.61 -1.82
C LEU A 19 2.24 -0.58 -0.99
N GLY A 20 1.58 0.07 -0.03
CA GLY A 20 2.23 0.98 0.91
C GLY A 20 3.31 0.27 1.74
N VAL A 21 3.05 -0.95 2.22
CA VAL A 21 4.04 -1.76 2.95
C VAL A 21 5.24 -2.04 2.07
N LEU A 22 5.01 -2.43 0.81
CA LEU A 22 6.07 -2.70 -0.16
C LEU A 22 6.92 -1.45 -0.43
N TRP A 23 6.30 -0.29 -0.60
CA TRP A 23 7.02 0.98 -0.79
C TRP A 23 7.82 1.39 0.44
N ALA A 24 7.26 1.19 1.64
CA ALA A 24 7.98 1.46 2.88
C ALA A 24 9.21 0.54 3.00
N ALA A 25 9.04 -0.76 2.75
CA ALA A 25 10.12 -1.74 2.80
C ALA A 25 11.25 -1.41 1.80
N GLN A 26 10.90 -1.02 0.57
CA GLN A 26 11.88 -0.54 -0.43
C GLN A 26 12.55 0.77 0.00
N GLY A 27 11.78 1.72 0.53
CA GLY A 27 12.30 3.01 1.00
C GLY A 27 13.28 2.89 2.16
N PHE A 28 13.08 1.90 3.04
CA PHE A 28 14.03 1.58 4.11
C PHE A 28 15.20 0.70 3.65
N GLY A 29 15.19 0.23 2.39
CA GLY A 29 16.20 -0.70 1.88
C GLY A 29 16.10 -2.11 2.51
N LEU A 30 14.93 -2.49 3.04
CA LEU A 30 14.68 -3.85 3.54
C LEU A 30 14.47 -4.85 2.40
N VAL A 31 13.95 -4.38 1.27
CA VAL A 31 13.69 -5.18 0.08
C VAL A 31 14.22 -4.41 -1.13
N GLU A 32 15.16 -5.00 -1.84
CA GLU A 32 15.57 -4.55 -3.17
C GLU A 32 14.86 -5.40 -4.21
N ILE A 33 14.15 -4.74 -5.14
CA ILE A 33 13.47 -5.37 -6.26
C ILE A 33 14.22 -4.94 -7.51
N ASP A 34 14.88 -5.88 -8.17
CA ASP A 34 15.53 -5.59 -9.45
C ASP A 34 14.47 -5.23 -10.51
N PRO A 35 14.72 -4.19 -11.32
CA PRO A 35 13.79 -3.80 -12.37
C PRO A 35 13.65 -4.91 -13.42
N ILE A 36 12.44 -5.48 -13.50
CA ILE A 36 12.11 -6.64 -14.35
C ILE A 36 12.06 -6.27 -15.85
N ALA A 37 11.97 -4.97 -16.17
CA ALA A 37 11.88 -4.43 -17.52
C ALA A 37 12.95 -3.36 -17.74
N CYS A 38 14.19 -3.79 -17.94
CA CYS A 38 15.27 -2.86 -18.25
C CYS A 38 15.41 -2.66 -19.77
N VAL A 39 14.73 -1.64 -20.30
CA VAL A 39 14.79 -1.22 -21.72
C VAL A 39 15.45 0.18 -21.86
N GLY A 40 15.94 0.76 -20.77
CA GLY A 40 16.57 2.08 -20.74
C GLY A 40 17.63 2.22 -19.65
N ASP A 41 18.02 3.46 -19.34
CA ASP A 41 19.02 3.83 -18.34
C ASP A 41 18.53 3.49 -16.91
N CYS A 42 18.54 2.19 -16.60
CA CYS A 42 18.17 1.66 -15.30
C CYS A 42 19.31 1.96 -14.34
N GLN A 43 19.39 3.19 -13.86
CA GLN A 43 19.94 3.43 -12.54
C GLN A 43 19.11 2.56 -11.59
N PRO A 44 19.69 1.47 -11.04
CA PRO A 44 18.95 0.66 -10.11
C PRO A 44 18.57 1.60 -8.96
N LEU A 45 17.31 1.54 -8.52
CA LEU A 45 16.89 2.20 -7.28
C LEU A 45 17.60 1.50 -6.11
N LYS A 46 18.91 1.76 -5.99
CA LYS A 46 19.79 1.12 -5.03
C LYS A 46 19.80 1.92 -3.75
N GLY A 47 19.65 1.19 -2.65
CA GLY A 47 19.74 1.73 -1.31
C GLY A 47 18.49 2.48 -0.83
N PRO A 48 18.49 2.83 0.47
CA PRO A 48 17.36 3.47 1.13
C PRO A 48 16.98 4.79 0.43
N ASN A 49 15.69 4.94 0.13
CA ASN A 49 15.13 6.16 -0.43
C ASN A 49 14.03 6.69 0.49
N TRP A 50 14.35 7.77 1.20
CA TRP A 50 13.45 8.38 2.18
C TRP A 50 12.10 8.82 1.58
N ARG A 51 12.06 9.22 0.30
CA ARG A 51 10.81 9.61 -0.37
C ARG A 51 9.86 8.43 -0.49
N TRP A 52 10.39 7.26 -0.88
CA TRP A 52 9.63 6.02 -0.94
C TRP A 52 9.20 5.54 0.45
N ALA A 53 10.05 5.70 1.46
CA ALA A 53 9.72 5.33 2.83
C ALA A 53 8.53 6.16 3.35
N VAL A 54 8.59 7.48 3.21
CA VAL A 54 7.52 8.40 3.64
C VAL A 54 6.22 8.13 2.87
N ALA A 55 6.30 8.01 1.54
CA ALA A 55 5.13 7.72 0.71
C ALA A 55 4.49 6.37 1.08
N GLY A 56 5.31 5.33 1.30
CA GLY A 56 4.84 4.02 1.74
C GLY A 56 4.12 4.08 3.08
N VAL A 57 4.73 4.71 4.10
CA VAL A 57 4.14 4.86 5.44
C VAL A 57 2.79 5.58 5.38
N LEU A 58 2.71 6.71 4.67
CA LEU A 58 1.44 7.45 4.52
C LEU A 58 0.37 6.61 3.81
N THR A 59 0.78 5.84 2.80
CA THR A 59 -0.12 4.95 2.04
C THR A 59 -0.64 3.81 2.93
N VAL A 60 0.21 3.21 3.78
CA VAL A 60 -0.21 2.20 4.76
C VAL A 60 -1.21 2.78 5.74
N ILE A 61 -0.95 3.96 6.30
CA ILE A 61 -1.85 4.61 7.26
C ILE A 61 -3.23 4.84 6.62
N GLY A 62 -3.25 5.40 5.41
CA GLY A 62 -4.50 5.65 4.68
C GLY A 62 -5.27 4.36 4.38
N GLY A 63 -4.60 3.37 3.80
CA GLY A 63 -5.20 2.07 3.47
C GLY A 63 -5.73 1.35 4.71
N MET A 64 -4.92 1.28 5.77
CA MET A 64 -5.28 0.60 7.02
C MET A 64 -6.44 1.30 7.73
N THR A 65 -6.47 2.64 7.72
CA THR A 65 -7.62 3.40 8.22
C THR A 65 -8.88 3.07 7.42
N GLY A 66 -8.79 3.01 6.09
CA GLY A 66 -9.89 2.58 5.22
C GLY A 66 -10.40 1.18 5.54
N VAL A 67 -9.49 0.20 5.68
CA VAL A 67 -9.84 -1.18 6.07
C VAL A 67 -10.54 -1.21 7.43
N LEU A 68 -10.00 -0.52 8.44
CA LEU A 68 -10.58 -0.51 9.80
C LEU A 68 -11.97 0.13 9.84
N VAL A 69 -12.17 1.25 9.14
CA VAL A 69 -13.47 1.93 9.09
C VAL A 69 -14.50 1.07 8.36
N LEU A 70 -14.13 0.50 7.20
CA LEU A 70 -15.03 -0.31 6.39
C LEU A 70 -15.40 -1.64 7.08
N THR A 71 -14.43 -2.33 7.68
CA THR A 71 -14.68 -3.57 8.44
C THR A 71 -15.55 -3.33 9.68
N ARG A 72 -15.29 -2.25 10.44
CA ARG A 72 -16.16 -1.85 11.57
C ARG A 72 -17.58 -1.54 11.12
N SER A 73 -17.73 -0.91 9.96
CA SER A 73 -19.03 -0.56 9.39
C SER A 73 -19.78 -1.77 8.78
N LEU A 74 -19.07 -2.84 8.44
CA LEU A 74 -19.64 -4.11 7.99
C LEU A 74 -19.93 -5.06 9.15
N ARG A 75 -19.41 -4.79 10.35
CA ARG A 75 -19.62 -5.61 11.54
C ARG A 75 -21.11 -5.56 11.93
N PRO A 76 -21.85 -6.67 11.90
CA PRO A 76 -23.23 -6.68 12.33
C PRO A 76 -23.28 -6.37 13.83
N LYS A 77 -24.13 -5.40 14.21
CA LYS A 77 -24.39 -5.06 15.61
C LYS A 77 -25.18 -6.24 16.20
N ARG A 78 -24.46 -7.14 16.86
CA ARG A 78 -25.01 -8.32 17.54
C ARG A 78 -25.94 -7.87 18.66
#